data_AF-A0A7J9F4I3-F1
#
_entry.id   AF-A0A7J9F4I3-F1
#
_cell.length_a   1.000
_cell.length_b   1.000
_cell.length_c   1.000
_cell.angle_alpha   90.00
_cell.angle_beta   90.00
_cell.angle_gamma   90.00
#
_symmetry.space_group_name_H-M   'P 1'
#
loop_
_entity.id
_entity.type
_entity.pdbx_description
1 polymer ?
#
loop_
_entity_poly.entity_id
_entity_poly.type
_entity_poly.pdbx_seq_one_letter_code
_entity_poly.pdbx_strand_id
1 'polypeptide(L)'
;MLFKDGEQFKSVILNFVHEFAMLWDDAGELRLKNLGSTIKMAMNRVTPKSPPHFKRFYIDFKVMKRGWKEGCKLILGLDDCFLKGPFKGELLATVRRDGNN
;
A
#
# COMPACT_ATOMS: atom_id res chain seq x y z
N MET A 1 7.66 -12.73 20.57
CA MET A 1 9.00 -13.18 20.18
C MET A 1 9.87 -11.93 20.14
N LEU A 2 10.79 -11.78 21.11
CA LEU A 2 11.63 -10.59 21.25
C LEU A 2 12.88 -10.77 20.39
N PHE A 3 13.12 -9.84 19.46
CA PHE A 3 14.32 -9.81 18.64
C PHE A 3 15.53 -9.55 19.55
N LYS A 4 16.40 -10.54 19.66
CA LYS A 4 17.74 -10.41 20.25
C LYS A 4 18.67 -10.00 19.11
N ASP A 5 19.45 -8.93 19.33
CA ASP A 5 20.51 -8.36 18.47
C ASP A 5 20.15 -7.07 17.71
N GLY A 6 20.72 -5.96 18.20
CA GLY A 6 20.50 -4.61 17.67
C GLY A 6 21.08 -4.36 16.29
N GLU A 7 22.03 -5.17 15.82
CA GLU A 7 22.58 -5.09 14.46
C GLU A 7 21.60 -5.65 13.43
N GLN A 8 20.92 -6.76 13.74
CA GLN A 8 19.87 -7.32 12.87
C GLN A 8 18.67 -6.36 12.79
N PHE A 9 18.34 -5.69 13.90
CA PHE A 9 17.31 -4.65 13.92
C PHE A 9 17.64 -3.46 13.01
N LYS A 10 18.88 -2.97 13.01
CA LYS A 10 19.33 -1.89 12.12
C LYS A 10 19.25 -2.28 10.65
N SER A 11 19.68 -3.49 10.30
CA SER A 11 19.61 -4.02 8.92
C SER A 11 18.15 -4.09 8.44
N VAL A 12 17.23 -4.57 9.28
CA VAL A 12 15.80 -4.62 8.97
C VAL A 12 15.23 -3.22 8.76
N ILE A 13 15.55 -2.24 9.62
CA ILE A 13 15.10 -0.85 9.46
C ILE A 13 15.63 -0.21 8.16
N LEU A 14 16.91 -0.43 7.84
CA LEU A 14 17.53 0.08 6.61
C LEU A 14 16.84 -0.46 5.34
N ASN A 15 16.49 -1.74 5.33
CA ASN A 15 15.77 -2.34 4.21
C ASN A 15 14.40 -1.68 4.01
N PHE A 16 13.63 -1.47 5.09
CA PHE A 16 12.36 -0.78 4.99
C PHE A 16 12.49 0.65 4.47
N VAL A 17 13.50 1.42 4.91
CA VAL A 17 13.72 2.78 4.40
C VAL A 17 13.96 2.77 2.89
N HIS A 18 14.73 1.81 2.38
CA HIS A 18 14.96 1.65 0.96
C HIS A 18 13.68 1.25 0.21
N GLU A 19 12.94 0.25 0.70
CA GLU A 19 11.68 -0.21 0.11
C GLU A 19 10.61 0.90 0.07
N PHE A 20 10.46 1.67 1.15
CA PHE A 20 9.54 2.81 1.19
C PHE A 20 9.96 3.94 0.23
N ALA A 21 11.25 4.09 -0.06
CA ALA A 21 11.73 5.06 -1.03
C ALA A 21 11.32 4.67 -2.47
N MET A 22 11.27 3.36 -2.78
CA MET A 22 10.87 2.86 -4.11
C MET A 22 9.38 3.04 -4.40
N LEU A 23 8.52 3.18 -3.38
CA LEU A 23 7.07 3.34 -3.57
C LEU A 23 6.70 4.50 -4.50
N TRP A 24 7.53 5.55 -4.57
CA TRP A 24 7.28 6.66 -5.49
C TRP A 24 7.47 6.25 -6.95
N ASP A 25 8.55 5.53 -7.24
CA ASP A 25 8.87 5.04 -8.56
C ASP A 25 7.87 3.96 -8.99
N ASP A 26 7.54 3.03 -8.08
CA ASP A 26 6.49 2.02 -8.30
C ASP A 26 5.14 2.66 -8.58
N ALA A 27 4.75 3.70 -7.82
CA ALA A 27 3.51 4.43 -8.06
C ALA A 27 3.52 5.15 -9.42
N GLY A 28 4.69 5.65 -9.85
CA GLY A 28 4.89 6.23 -11.18
C GLY A 28 4.70 5.19 -12.27
N GLU A 29 5.36 4.05 -12.15
CA GLU A 29 5.28 2.94 -13.10
C GLU A 29 3.84 2.38 -13.19
N LEU A 30 3.17 2.19 -12.05
CA LEU A 30 1.78 1.74 -12.01
C LEU A 30 0.85 2.70 -12.77
N ARG A 31 1.07 4.02 -12.66
CA ARG A 31 0.27 5.03 -13.40
C ARG A 31 0.50 4.95 -14.90
N LEU A 32 1.76 4.73 -15.31
CA LEU A 32 2.12 4.59 -16.72
C LEU A 32 1.53 3.33 -17.33
N LYS A 33 1.62 2.20 -16.64
CA LYS A 33 1.17 0.89 -17.15
C LYS A 33 -0.35 0.69 -17.07
N ASN A 34 -1.04 1.35 -16.14
CA ASN A 34 -2.46 1.10 -15.87
C ASN A 34 -3.34 2.33 -16.15
N LEU A 35 -3.34 2.80 -17.40
CA LEU A 35 -4.11 3.97 -17.82
C LEU A 35 -5.59 3.90 -17.39
N GLY A 36 -6.05 4.96 -16.71
CA GLY A 36 -7.40 5.09 -16.16
C GLY A 36 -7.62 4.41 -14.79
N SER A 37 -6.59 3.77 -14.22
CA SER A 37 -6.57 3.42 -12.79
C SER A 37 -6.29 4.65 -11.94
N THR A 38 -6.74 4.64 -10.70
CA THR A 38 -6.50 5.73 -9.75
C THR A 38 -5.42 5.30 -8.77
N ILE A 39 -4.27 5.95 -8.83
CA ILE A 39 -3.15 5.70 -7.93
C ILE A 39 -2.84 7.01 -7.22
N LYS A 40 -2.90 7.03 -5.91
CA LYS A 40 -2.69 8.23 -5.07
C LYS A 40 -1.76 7.87 -3.92
N MET A 41 -0.69 8.63 -3.77
CA MET A 41 0.21 8.49 -2.64
C MET A 41 0.34 9.84 -1.94
N ALA A 42 0.37 9.81 -0.60
CA ALA A 42 0.60 10.98 0.21
C ALA A 42 1.74 10.73 1.19
N MET A 43 2.63 11.70 1.28
CA MET A 43 3.71 11.78 2.26
C MET A 43 3.49 13.02 3.12
N ASN A 44 3.84 12.91 4.41
CA ASN A 44 3.88 14.04 5.33
C ASN A 44 5.35 14.41 5.59
N ARG A 45 5.60 15.69 5.89
CA ARG A 45 6.86 16.14 6.47
C ARG A 45 6.54 16.88 7.77
N VAL A 46 7.33 16.65 8.82
CA VAL A 46 7.19 17.39 10.08
C VAL A 46 7.68 18.81 9.91
N THR A 47 8.77 18.99 9.15
CA THR A 47 9.29 20.29 8.74
C THR A 47 9.75 20.22 7.27
N PRO A 48 9.88 21.33 6.54
CA PRO A 48 10.35 21.31 5.15
C PRO A 48 11.70 20.60 4.96
N LYS A 49 12.55 20.60 5.99
CA LYS A 49 13.86 19.95 6.00
C LYS A 49 13.83 18.51 6.53
N SER A 50 12.72 18.05 7.12
CA SER A 50 12.64 16.67 7.61
C SER A 50 12.52 15.68 6.46
N PRO A 51 13.01 14.44 6.64
CA PRO A 51 12.66 13.35 5.74
C PRO A 51 11.14 13.24 5.59
N PRO A 52 10.63 12.89 4.40
CA PRO A 52 9.22 12.59 4.22
C PRO A 52 8.87 11.27 4.93
N HIS A 53 7.73 11.25 5.58
CA HIS A 53 7.13 10.06 6.18
C HIS A 53 5.93 9.63 5.35
N PHE A 54 5.83 8.34 5.11
CA PHE A 54 4.66 7.74 4.46
C PHE A 54 3.39 8.06 5.26
N LYS A 55 2.33 8.50 4.59
CA LYS A 55 1.01 8.72 5.20
C LYS A 55 -0.01 7.71 4.74
N ARG A 56 -0.13 7.54 3.42
CA ARG A 56 -1.12 6.65 2.80
C ARG A 56 -0.80 6.41 1.33
N PHE A 57 -1.16 5.23 0.88
CA PHE A 57 -1.14 4.84 -0.52
C PHE A 57 -2.47 4.20 -0.87
N TYR A 58 -3.04 4.62 -1.99
CA TYR A 58 -4.32 4.15 -2.50
C TYR A 58 -4.16 3.77 -3.95
N ILE A 59 -4.63 2.56 -4.29
CA ILE A 59 -4.61 2.02 -5.64
C ILE A 59 -6.01 1.50 -5.95
N ASP A 60 -6.52 1.87 -7.12
CA ASP A 60 -7.80 1.45 -7.64
C ASP A 60 -7.69 1.17 -9.14
N PHE A 61 -7.63 -0.11 -9.48
CA PHE A 61 -7.42 -0.57 -10.85
C PHE A 61 -8.68 -0.47 -11.68
N LYS A 62 -8.57 0.16 -12.86
CA LYS A 62 -9.67 0.30 -13.84
C LYS A 62 -10.29 -1.05 -14.20
N VAL A 63 -9.45 -2.06 -14.41
CA VAL A 63 -9.88 -3.40 -14.83
C VAL A 63 -10.73 -4.07 -13.75
N MET A 64 -10.31 -3.93 -12.48
CA MET A 64 -11.07 -4.43 -11.34
C MET A 64 -12.42 -3.70 -11.22
N LYS A 65 -12.43 -2.36 -11.27
CA LYS A 65 -13.69 -1.58 -11.29
C LYS A 65 -14.65 -2.00 -12.38
N ARG A 66 -14.14 -2.30 -13.58
CA ARG A 66 -14.96 -2.73 -14.71
C ARG A 66 -15.55 -4.12 -14.46
N GLY A 67 -14.71 -5.11 -14.14
CA GLY A 67 -15.19 -6.46 -13.82
C GLY A 67 -16.18 -6.48 -12.66
N TRP A 68 -15.98 -5.59 -11.69
CA TRP A 68 -16.90 -5.36 -10.59
C TRP A 68 -18.28 -4.85 -11.03
N LYS A 69 -18.34 -3.92 -11.98
CA LYS A 69 -19.61 -3.40 -12.48
C LYS A 69 -20.32 -4.40 -13.38
N GLU A 70 -19.57 -5.21 -14.11
CA GLU A 70 -20.10 -6.08 -15.15
C GLU A 70 -20.57 -7.46 -14.65
N GLY A 71 -19.94 -8.05 -13.62
CA GLY A 71 -20.13 -9.49 -13.35
C GLY A 71 -20.32 -9.94 -11.91
N CYS A 72 -20.32 -9.04 -10.91
CA CYS A 72 -20.31 -9.46 -9.50
C CYS A 72 -21.58 -9.00 -8.75
N LYS A 73 -22.00 -9.76 -7.71
CA LYS A 73 -23.02 -9.31 -6.74
C LYS A 73 -22.42 -8.22 -5.85
N LEU A 74 -23.18 -7.20 -5.46
CA LEU A 74 -22.70 -6.04 -4.67
C LEU A 74 -22.45 -6.42 -3.20
N ILE A 75 -21.61 -7.42 -2.96
CA ILE A 75 -21.09 -7.78 -1.63
C ILE A 75 -19.66 -7.26 -1.58
N LEU A 76 -19.46 -6.13 -0.90
CA LEU A 76 -18.15 -5.55 -0.64
C LEU A 76 -17.74 -5.91 0.78
N GLY A 77 -16.66 -6.68 0.92
CA GLY A 77 -15.97 -6.84 2.20
C GLY A 77 -14.82 -5.85 2.26
N LEU A 78 -14.64 -5.20 3.40
CA LEU A 78 -13.41 -4.48 3.70
C LEU A 78 -12.67 -5.32 4.74
N ASP A 79 -11.43 -5.67 4.43
CA ASP A 79 -10.52 -6.35 5.35
C ASP A 79 -9.40 -5.38 5.74
N ASP A 80 -9.11 -5.32 7.05
CA ASP A 80 -8.08 -4.48 7.62
C ASP A 80 -7.02 -5.32 8.32
N CYS A 81 -5.76 -5.01 8.07
CA CYS A 81 -4.64 -5.66 8.73
C CYS A 81 -3.60 -4.65 9.19
N PHE A 82 -3.22 -4.74 10.47
CA PHE A 82 -2.13 -3.93 11.00
C PHE A 82 -0.78 -4.44 10.50
N LEU A 83 0.00 -3.54 9.90
CA LEU A 83 1.34 -3.83 9.45
C LEU A 83 2.24 -4.10 10.68
N LYS A 84 2.91 -5.25 10.67
CA LYS A 84 3.94 -5.59 11.66
C LYS A 84 5.27 -5.06 11.16
N GLY A 85 5.91 -4.19 11.94
CA GLY A 85 7.21 -3.64 11.59
C GLY A 85 7.53 -2.37 12.36
N PRO A 86 8.73 -1.80 12.14
CA PRO A 86 9.12 -0.52 12.74
C PRO A 86 8.22 0.64 12.26
N PHE A 87 7.63 0.50 11.08
CA PHE A 87 6.67 1.43 10.52
C PHE A 87 5.26 0.89 10.77
N LYS A 88 4.58 1.47 11.77
CA LYS A 88 3.18 1.12 12.08
C LYS A 88 2.25 1.65 10.99
N GLY A 89 1.21 0.90 10.68
CA GLY A 89 0.19 1.30 9.71
C GLY A 89 -0.91 0.25 9.61
N GLU A 90 -1.92 0.57 8.82
CA GLU A 90 -3.07 -0.28 8.53
C GLU A 90 -3.16 -0.45 7.01
N LEU A 91 -3.25 -1.69 6.56
CA LEU A 91 -3.52 -2.03 5.17
C LEU A 91 -5.00 -2.36 5.07
N LEU A 92 -5.72 -1.55 4.29
CA LEU A 92 -7.12 -1.76 3.95
C LEU A 92 -7.20 -2.38 2.56
N ALA A 93 -7.84 -3.53 2.45
CA ALA A 93 -8.11 -4.19 1.18
C ALA A 93 -9.62 -4.42 1.01
N THR A 94 -10.16 -4.02 -0.13
CA THR A 94 -11.53 -4.37 -0.49
C THR A 94 -11.54 -5.72 -1.17
N VAL A 95 -12.20 -6.70 -0.56
CA VAL A 95 -12.40 -8.05 -1.09
C VAL A 95 -13.82 -8.19 -1.62
N ARG A 96 -14.00 -9.01 -2.66
CA ARG A 96 -15.31 -9.27 -3.25
C ARG A 96 -15.40 -10.72 -3.67
N ARG A 97 -16.60 -11.30 -3.53
CA ARG A 97 -16.95 -12.59 -4.10
C ARG A 97 -17.39 -12.40 -5.54
N ASP A 98 -16.74 -13.09 -6.47
CA ASP A 98 -17.16 -13.12 -7.86
C ASP A 98 -18.47 -13.94 -8.00
N GLY A 99 -19.11 -13.85 -9.16
CA GLY A 99 -20.39 -14.52 -9.41
C GLY A 99 -20.28 -16.02 -9.63
N ASN A 100 -19.06 -16.58 -9.60
CA ASN A 100 -18.83 -18.01 -9.74
C ASN A 100 -18.93 -18.65 -8.35
N ASN A 101 -19.84 -19.62 -8.22
CA ASN A 101 -20.20 -20.28 -6.95
C ASN A 101 -19.00 -20.78 -6.14
#